data_AF-A0A222FGU3-F1
#
_entry.id   AF-A0A222FGU3-F1
#
_cell.length_a   1.000
_cell.length_b   1.000
_cell.length_c   1.000
_cell.angle_alpha   90.00
_cell.angle_beta   90.00
_cell.angle_gamma   90.00
#
_symmetry.space_group_name_H-M   'P 1'
#
loop_
_entity.id
_entity.type
_entity.pdbx_description
1 polymer ?
#
loop_
_entity_poly.entity_id
_entity_poly.type
_entity_poly.pdbx_seq_one_letter_code
_entity_poly.pdbx_strand_id
1 'polypeptide(L)' 'MNMELSAYKSFFYDFVQSGGSIDYFIGWFSTGSLNMKLLLDADLMQRTAELGINIVLCAYPCDNE' A
#
# COMPACT_ATOMS: atom_id res chain seq x y z
N MET A 1 11.36 9.86 -11.44
CA MET A 1 12.27 8.74 -11.11
C MET A 1 11.37 7.54 -10.78
N ASN A 2 10.77 6.92 -11.80
CA ASN A 2 9.89 5.76 -11.63
C ASN A 2 10.77 4.51 -11.71
N MET A 3 11.26 4.05 -10.56
CA MET A 3 11.81 2.70 -10.47
C MET A 3 10.65 1.73 -10.68
N GLU A 4 10.64 1.00 -11.80
CA GLU A 4 9.70 -0.11 -11.96
C GLU A 4 10.03 -1.18 -10.92
N LEU A 5 9.26 -1.19 -9.82
CA LEU A 5 9.38 -2.18 -8.75
C LEU A 5 9.34 -3.63 -9.26
N SER A 6 8.78 -3.84 -10.46
CA SER A 6 8.81 -5.06 -11.25
C SER A 6 10.21 -5.67 -11.39
N ALA A 7 11.27 -4.85 -11.46
CA ALA A 7 12.65 -5.34 -11.56
C ALA A 7 13.09 -6.15 -10.33
N TYR A 8 12.44 -5.96 -9.18
CA TYR A 8 12.77 -6.62 -7.92
C TYR A 8 11.84 -7.78 -7.58
N LYS A 9 10.98 -8.22 -8.52
CA LYS A 9 9.99 -9.28 -8.30
C LYS A 9 10.58 -10.55 -7.68
N SER A 10 11.72 -11.03 -8.19
CA SER A 10 12.37 -12.23 -7.64
C SER A 10 12.85 -12.02 -6.21
N PHE A 11 13.42 -10.84 -5.92
CA PHE A 11 13.86 -10.50 -4.56
C PHE A 11 12.67 -10.42 -3.59
N PHE A 12 11.57 -9.79 -3.99
CA PHE A 12 10.36 -9.71 -3.16
C PHE A 12 9.78 -11.09 -2.88
N TYR A 13 9.72 -11.95 -3.90
CA TYR A 13 9.29 -13.33 -3.74
C TYR A 13 10.14 -14.06 -2.70
N ASP A 14 11.47 -14.04 -2.84
CA ASP A 14 12.39 -14.73 -1.92
C ASP A 14 12.29 -14.16 -0.49
N PHE A 15 12.19 -12.84 -0.36
CA PHE A 15 12.05 -12.16 0.92
C PHE A 15 10.75 -12.57 1.64
N VAL A 16 9.61 -12.59 0.92
CA VAL A 16 8.32 -13.01 1.49
C VAL A 16 8.35 -14.49 1.85
N GLN A 17 8.96 -15.36 1.02
CA GLN A 17 9.12 -16.79 1.35
C GLN A 17 10.01 -17.02 2.58
N SER A 18 10.94 -16.11 2.87
CA SER A 18 11.76 -16.17 4.09
C SER A 18 11.01 -15.76 5.37
N GLY A 19 9.76 -15.31 5.25
CA GLY A 19 8.91 -14.85 6.36
C GLY A 19 8.84 -13.33 6.54
N GLY A 20 9.40 -12.55 5.61
CA GLY A 20 9.28 -11.09 5.59
C GLY A 20 7.95 -10.58 5.03
N SER A 21 7.66 -9.29 5.20
CA SER A 21 6.51 -8.59 4.58
C SER A 21 6.94 -7.30 3.90
N ILE A 22 6.26 -6.95 2.80
CA ILE A 22 6.49 -5.71 2.06
C ILE A 22 5.18 -4.96 2.03
N ASP A 23 5.17 -3.78 2.65
CA ASP A 23 3.94 -3.02 2.89
C ASP A 23 4.06 -1.61 2.29
N TYR A 24 3.09 -1.23 1.47
CA TYR A 24 2.91 0.13 0.97
C TYR A 24 1.87 0.85 1.82
N PHE A 25 2.32 1.83 2.62
CA PHE A 25 1.48 2.53 3.58
C PHE A 25 0.84 3.79 2.97
N ILE A 26 -0.48 3.89 3.08
CA ILE A 26 -1.26 5.09 2.75
C ILE A 26 -1.93 5.57 4.04
N GLY A 27 -1.43 6.68 4.58
CA GLY A 27 -1.99 7.34 5.75
C GLY A 27 -2.75 8.60 5.38
N TRP A 28 -3.89 8.84 6.01
CA TRP A 28 -4.59 10.12 5.88
C TRP A 28 -5.29 10.52 7.18
N PHE A 29 -5.44 11.83 7.39
CA PHE A 29 -6.21 12.41 8.49
C PHE A 29 -7.62 12.73 8.00
N SER A 30 -8.64 12.28 8.74
CA SER A 30 -10.04 12.42 8.32
C SER A 30 -10.72 13.70 8.80
N THR A 31 -10.04 14.53 9.59
CA THR A 31 -10.60 15.74 10.21
C THR A 31 -11.18 16.71 9.18
N GLY A 32 -12.46 17.05 9.32
CA GLY A 32 -13.15 18.02 8.47
C GLY A 32 -13.51 17.54 7.06
N SER A 33 -13.17 16.30 6.69
CA SER A 33 -13.45 15.77 5.35
C SER A 33 -14.77 14.99 5.31
N LEU A 34 -15.85 15.66 4.88
CA LEU A 34 -17.19 15.06 4.78
C LEU A 34 -17.36 14.02 3.65
N ASN A 35 -16.38 13.89 2.74
CA ASN A 35 -16.45 12.99 1.57
C ASN A 35 -15.09 12.38 1.23
N MET A 36 -14.49 11.63 2.15
CA MET A 36 -13.27 10.90 1.80
C MET A 36 -13.60 9.71 0.89
N LYS A 37 -12.97 9.69 -0.28
CA LYS A 37 -13.03 8.55 -1.20
C LYS A 37 -11.62 8.02 -1.40
N LEU A 38 -11.42 6.75 -1.07
CA LEU A 38 -10.27 5.99 -1.53
C LEU A 38 -10.65 5.25 -2.80
N LEU A 39 -9.91 5.48 -3.87
CA LEU A 39 -10.00 4.69 -5.09
C LEU A 39 -8.69 3.92 -5.24
N LEU A 40 -8.77 2.59 -5.10
CA LEU A 40 -7.69 1.71 -5.49
C LEU A 40 -8.00 1.25 -6.92
N ASP A 41 -7.16 1.67 -7.85
CA ASP A 41 -7.26 1.25 -9.24
C ASP A 41 -7.04 -0.27 -9.36
N ALA A 42 -7.80 -0.93 -10.24
CA ALA A 42 -7.74 -2.38 -10.39
C ALA A 42 -6.36 -2.86 -10.86
N ASP A 43 -5.73 -2.13 -11.78
CA ASP A 43 -4.40 -2.48 -12.29
C ASP A 43 -3.34 -2.28 -11.19
N LEU A 44 -3.51 -1.25 -10.34
CA LEU A 44 -2.64 -1.04 -9.19
C LEU A 44 -2.74 -2.19 -8.17
N MET A 45 -3.96 -2.62 -7.85
CA MET A 45 -4.18 -3.75 -6.94
C MET A 45 -3.61 -5.04 -7.51
N GLN A 46 -3.79 -5.29 -8.80
CA GLN A 46 -3.23 -6.46 -9.45
C GLN A 46 -1.69 -6.45 -9.41
N ARG A 47 -1.07 -5.34 -9.81
CA ARG A 47 0.39 -5.22 -9.88
C ARG A 47 1.05 -5.33 -8.51
N THR A 48 0.43 -4.76 -7.47
CA THR A 48 0.93 -4.88 -6.08
C THR A 48 0.82 -6.32 -5.57
N ALA A 49 -0.30 -7.00 -5.84
CA ALA A 49 -0.47 -8.41 -5.50
C ALA A 49 0.55 -9.32 -6.23
N GLU A 50 0.80 -9.09 -7.52
CA GLU A 50 1.79 -9.85 -8.29
C GLU A 50 3.23 -9.69 -7.79
N LEU A 51 3.51 -8.60 -7.06
CA LEU A 51 4.79 -8.33 -6.43
C LEU A 51 4.86 -8.78 -4.97
N GLY A 52 3.77 -9.34 -4.42
CA GLY A 52 3.69 -9.70 -3.00
C GLY A 52 3.71 -8.49 -2.07
N ILE A 53 3.25 -7.32 -2.53
CA ILE A 53 3.21 -6.08 -1.77
C ILE A 53 1.80 -5.90 -1.20
N ASN A 54 1.68 -5.73 0.12
CA ASN A 54 0.41 -5.38 0.75
C ASN A 54 0.16 -3.86 0.62
N ILE A 55 -1.10 -3.47 0.44
CA ILE A 55 -1.52 -2.08 0.56
C ILE A 55 -2.12 -1.90 1.97
N VAL A 56 -1.48 -1.08 2.79
CA VAL A 56 -1.93 -0.80 4.15
C VAL A 56 -2.56 0.58 4.21
N LEU A 57 -3.83 0.64 4.63
CA LEU A 57 -4.61 1.87 4.72
C LEU A 57 -4.78 2.26 6.19
N CYS A 58 -4.26 3.44 6.56
CA CYS A 58 -4.35 3.97 7.91
C CYS A 58 -5.19 5.26 7.90
N ALA A 59 -6.40 5.17 8.45
CA ALA A 59 -7.23 6.33 8.74
C ALA A 59 -6.97 6.78 10.17
N TYR A 60 -6.40 7.97 10.35
CA TYR A 60 -6.18 8.54 11.68
C TYR A 60 -7.41 9.38 12.04
N PRO A 61 -8.18 9.00 13.08
CA PRO A 61 -9.25 9.84 13.59
C PRO A 61 -8.66 11.16 14.08
N CYS A 62 -9.44 12.23 14.05
CA CYS A 62 -9.08 13.40 14.83
C CYS A 62 -9.20 13.03 16.30
N ASP A 63 -8.13 13.16 17.06
CA ASP A 63 -8.23 13.17 18.52
C ASP A 63 -9.13 14.35 18.90
N ASN A 64 -10.24 14.05 19.60
CA ASN A 64 -11.00 15.08 20.30
C ASN A 64 -10.18 15.40 21.57
N GLU A 65 -9.35 16.45 21.51
CA GLU A 65 -9.03 17.23 22.72
C GLU A 65 -10.24 18.09 23.11
#